data_AF-A0A9P9AKK0-F1
#
_entry.id   AF-A0A9P9AKK0-F1
#
_cell.length_a   1.000
_cell.length_b   1.000
_cell.length_c   1.000
_cell.angle_alpha   90.00
_cell.angle_beta   90.00
_cell.angle_gamma   90.00
#
_symmetry.space_group_name_H-M   'P 1'
#
loop_
_entity.id
_entity.type
_entity.pdbx_description
1 polymer ?
#
loop_
_entity_poly.entity_id
_entity_poly.type
_entity_poly.pdbx_seq_one_letter_code
_entity_poly.pdbx_strand_id
1 'polypeptide(L)'
;MKLLASLSFLSGMTSVIAMPASISTTTASAVPAATSGVIPPPMHKWPNITFTQKDSLPLVPLFNTTDADPAVIKALKTIPFPRTMLSTLAHAQGLFIPLMGVLGSSFDGRTRILPIADWLTIVCRTGIRLDAQYVFDNNAHGLEIIGWSFDKINALNMSVIDINSGLGPWTHRERVLLRVIDEQLEARTNRLTTIAEAQTIFSVPELVEALIMIGTYTTFAGVARGLRVAEDSTMPGLDDIIRRIITSNYAIVNQG
;
A
#
# COMPACT_ATOMS: atom_id res chain seq x y z
N MET A 1 37.88 9.32 -20.85
CA MET A 1 38.41 9.26 -19.48
C MET A 1 38.41 10.67 -18.91
N LYS A 2 37.70 10.89 -17.80
CA LYS A 2 37.58 12.13 -17.00
C LYS A 2 36.97 13.36 -17.68
N LEU A 3 35.71 13.65 -17.35
CA LEU A 3 35.24 15.04 -17.19
C LEU A 3 34.62 15.18 -15.79
N LEU A 4 35.37 15.84 -14.91
CA LEU A 4 34.93 16.42 -13.65
C LEU A 4 34.89 17.93 -13.87
N ALA A 5 33.73 18.54 -13.69
CA ALA A 5 33.49 19.96 -13.46
C ALA A 5 31.99 20.09 -13.15
N SER A 6 31.47 20.87 -12.21
CA SER A 6 32.03 21.80 -11.24
C SER A 6 30.81 22.30 -10.45
N LEU A 7 30.77 22.09 -9.14
CA LEU A 7 29.74 22.60 -8.23
C LEU A 7 30.31 23.80 -7.50
N SER A 8 29.74 24.99 -7.72
CA SER A 8 29.81 26.13 -6.80
C SER A 8 28.96 27.26 -7.37
N PHE A 9 27.98 27.76 -6.61
CA PHE A 9 27.65 29.19 -6.56
C PHE A 9 26.80 29.49 -5.29
N LEU A 10 27.42 30.28 -4.39
CA LEU A 10 26.92 31.24 -3.38
C LEU A 10 25.69 30.87 -2.50
N SER A 11 25.76 30.81 -1.16
CA SER A 11 26.20 31.78 -0.11
C SER A 11 25.42 33.10 -0.09
N GLY A 12 24.59 33.29 0.94
CA GLY A 12 24.18 34.60 1.42
C GLY A 12 22.70 34.70 1.77
N MET A 13 22.37 34.59 3.06
CA MET A 13 21.64 35.61 3.81
C MET A 13 21.48 35.19 5.28
N THR A 14 22.31 35.79 6.12
CA THR A 14 22.13 35.93 7.55
C THR A 14 20.96 36.86 7.84
N SER A 15 20.01 36.42 8.67
CA SER A 15 19.31 37.35 9.56
C SER A 15 18.98 36.67 10.88
N VAL A 16 19.54 37.25 11.94
CA VAL A 16 19.36 36.92 13.35
C VAL A 16 18.09 37.63 13.80
N ILE A 17 17.11 36.89 14.34
CA ILE A 17 16.04 37.49 15.15
C ILE A 17 15.93 36.69 16.45
N ALA A 18 16.00 37.43 17.54
CA ALA A 18 16.12 36.98 18.92
C ALA A 18 14.87 36.29 19.46
N MET A 19 15.09 35.37 20.40
CA MET A 19 14.09 34.78 21.29
C MET A 19 13.41 35.83 22.18
N PRO A 20 12.20 35.50 22.66
CA PRO A 20 11.98 35.55 24.10
C PRO A 20 11.62 34.17 24.66
N ALA A 21 12.21 33.87 25.80
CA ALA A 21 11.87 32.76 26.66
C ALA A 21 10.53 33.03 27.38
N SER A 22 9.64 32.03 27.39
CA SER A 22 8.70 31.83 28.48
C SER A 22 8.19 30.39 28.46
N ILE A 23 8.57 29.68 29.52
CA ILE A 23 8.13 28.35 29.89
C ILE A 23 6.65 28.42 30.28
N SER A 24 5.83 27.54 29.71
CA SER A 24 4.55 27.15 30.31
C SER A 24 4.41 25.65 30.19
N THR A 25 4.60 24.98 31.33
CA THR A 25 4.34 23.57 31.55
C THR A 25 2.84 23.30 31.46
N THR A 26 2.40 22.69 30.36
CA THR A 26 1.05 22.11 30.29
C THR A 26 1.16 20.61 30.47
N THR A 27 0.55 20.15 31.55
CA THR A 27 0.43 18.76 31.99
C THR A 27 -0.10 17.85 30.88
N ALA A 28 0.55 16.70 30.70
CA ALA A 28 0.09 15.62 29.86
C ALA A 28 -1.35 15.22 30.22
N SER A 29 -2.28 15.44 29.30
CA SER A 29 -3.64 14.90 29.41
C SER A 29 -3.57 13.41 29.09
N ALA A 30 -3.91 12.59 30.09
CA ALA A 30 -4.01 11.16 29.96
C ALA A 30 -4.97 10.77 28.83
N VAL A 31 -4.54 9.81 28.00
CA VAL A 31 -5.40 9.12 27.03
C VAL A 31 -6.46 8.35 27.82
N PRO A 32 -7.77 8.52 27.53
CA PRO A 32 -8.80 7.78 28.24
C PRO A 32 -8.69 6.29 27.92
N ALA A 33 -8.84 5.47 28.96
CA ALA A 33 -8.80 4.02 28.90
C ALA A 33 -9.77 3.48 27.84
N ALA A 34 -9.28 2.57 27.02
CA ALA A 34 -10.07 1.85 26.03
C ALA A 34 -11.25 1.15 26.72
N THR A 35 -12.47 1.55 26.35
CA THR A 35 -13.68 0.82 26.71
C THR A 35 -13.62 -0.56 26.07
N SER A 36 -13.67 -1.57 26.92
CA SER A 36 -13.84 -2.97 26.61
C SER A 36 -15.01 -3.24 25.64
N GLY A 37 -14.80 -4.12 24.67
CA GLY A 37 -15.81 -5.15 24.42
C GLY A 37 -16.43 -5.27 23.04
N VAL A 38 -15.80 -4.82 21.95
CA VAL A 38 -16.10 -5.38 20.62
C VAL A 38 -14.81 -5.98 20.10
N ILE A 39 -14.68 -7.30 20.23
CA ILE A 39 -13.71 -8.07 19.44
C ILE A 39 -14.18 -7.89 17.99
N PRO A 40 -13.42 -7.20 17.12
CA PRO A 40 -13.81 -7.13 15.72
C PRO A 40 -13.89 -8.55 15.16
N PRO A 41 -14.80 -8.82 14.22
CA PRO A 41 -14.90 -10.14 13.62
C PRO A 41 -13.51 -10.57 13.14
N PRO A 42 -13.13 -11.85 13.32
CA PRO A 42 -11.90 -12.35 12.74
C PRO A 42 -11.89 -11.99 11.25
N MET A 43 -10.74 -11.53 10.73
CA MET A 43 -10.58 -11.31 9.29
C MET A 43 -11.18 -12.50 8.55
N HIS A 44 -12.04 -12.21 7.56
CA HIS A 44 -12.73 -13.25 6.80
C HIS A 44 -11.72 -14.30 6.36
N LYS A 45 -11.98 -15.56 6.70
CA LYS A 45 -11.20 -16.67 6.13
C LYS A 45 -11.63 -16.82 4.68
N TRP A 46 -10.69 -16.68 3.76
CA TRP A 46 -10.91 -16.85 2.32
C TRP A 46 -10.70 -18.34 1.97
N PRO A 47 -11.76 -19.17 1.89
CA PRO A 47 -11.63 -20.62 1.86
C PRO A 47 -10.89 -21.14 0.63
N ASN A 48 -10.92 -20.37 -0.47
CA ASN A 48 -10.27 -20.72 -1.72
C ASN A 48 -8.89 -20.08 -1.87
N ILE A 49 -8.37 -19.42 -0.85
CA ILE A 49 -7.07 -18.74 -0.87
C ILE A 49 -6.23 -19.25 0.29
N THR A 50 -5.20 -20.02 -0.03
CA THR A 50 -4.29 -20.61 0.95
C THR A 50 -2.91 -20.00 0.78
N PHE A 51 -2.31 -19.63 1.91
CA PHE A 51 -0.96 -19.09 1.95
C PHE A 51 -0.01 -20.02 2.73
N THR A 52 1.24 -20.12 2.28
CA THR A 52 2.22 -21.06 2.82
C THR A 52 2.77 -20.62 4.18
N GLN A 53 2.91 -19.31 4.42
CA GLN A 53 3.57 -18.75 5.62
C GLN A 53 2.63 -18.35 6.76
N LYS A 54 1.43 -18.94 6.79
CA LYS A 54 0.43 -18.65 7.81
C LYS A 54 0.98 -18.88 9.23
N ASP A 55 0.70 -17.95 10.15
CA ASP A 55 1.04 -18.04 11.57
C ASP A 55 2.54 -18.07 11.92
N SER A 56 3.40 -17.51 11.05
CA SER A 56 4.85 -17.47 11.27
C SER A 56 5.31 -16.23 12.06
N LEU A 57 6.26 -16.43 12.99
CA LEU A 57 6.81 -15.33 13.80
C LEU A 57 7.60 -14.33 12.94
N PRO A 58 7.48 -13.01 13.19
CA PRO A 58 8.29 -12.00 12.53
C PRO A 58 9.78 -12.19 12.74
N LEU A 59 10.56 -11.94 11.69
CA LEU A 59 12.03 -12.11 11.72
C LEU A 59 12.78 -10.82 12.09
N VAL A 60 12.08 -9.69 12.11
CA VAL A 60 12.63 -8.38 12.49
C VAL A 60 11.70 -7.70 13.50
N PRO A 61 12.24 -6.93 14.45
CA PRO A 61 11.42 -6.14 15.36
C PRO A 61 10.71 -5.00 14.62
N LEU A 62 9.66 -4.47 15.23
CA LEU A 62 9.09 -3.19 14.79
C LEU A 62 10.14 -2.07 14.91
N PHE A 63 10.05 -1.11 14.02
CA PHE A 63 10.94 0.04 14.01
C PHE A 63 10.73 0.91 15.26
N ASN A 64 11.83 1.27 15.93
CA ASN A 64 11.80 2.14 17.09
C ASN A 64 11.66 3.61 16.66
N THR A 65 10.60 4.27 17.12
CA THR A 65 10.27 5.65 16.78
C THR A 65 10.80 6.69 17.77
N THR A 66 11.37 6.29 18.92
CA THR A 66 11.78 7.22 20.00
C THR A 66 12.77 8.28 19.52
N ASP A 67 13.78 7.87 18.75
CA ASP A 67 14.88 8.75 18.30
C ASP A 67 14.95 8.84 16.77
N ALA A 68 13.85 8.50 16.08
CA ALA A 68 13.82 8.47 14.62
C ALA A 68 13.78 9.89 14.03
N ASP A 69 14.34 10.04 12.83
CA ASP A 69 14.25 11.29 12.07
C ASP A 69 12.78 11.72 11.89
N PRO A 70 12.42 13.00 12.13
CA PRO A 70 11.07 13.51 11.93
C PRO A 70 10.47 13.19 10.55
N ALA A 71 11.28 13.12 9.50
CA ALA A 71 10.85 12.75 8.16
C ALA A 71 10.38 11.29 8.08
N VAL A 72 11.02 10.38 8.81
CA VAL A 72 10.60 8.97 8.92
C VAL A 72 9.31 8.87 9.71
N ILE A 73 9.19 9.61 10.82
CA ILE A 73 7.95 9.68 11.61
C ILE A 73 6.78 10.20 10.77
N LYS A 74 7.02 11.21 9.91
CA LYS A 74 6.02 11.72 8.97
C LYS A 74 5.63 10.66 7.94
N ALA A 75 6.61 9.98 7.34
CA ALA A 75 6.37 8.92 6.36
C ALA A 75 5.62 7.70 6.95
N LEU A 76 5.83 7.37 8.23
CA LEU A 76 5.05 6.34 8.93
C LEU A 76 3.55 6.68 9.04
N LYS A 77 3.17 7.95 8.86
CA LYS A 77 1.79 8.45 8.90
C LYS A 77 1.18 8.64 7.49
N THR A 78 1.85 8.15 6.43
CA THR A 78 1.31 8.20 5.06
C THR A 78 -0.08 7.57 4.97
N ILE A 79 -0.32 6.50 5.73
CA ILE A 79 -1.67 5.94 5.92
C ILE A 79 -2.13 6.31 7.35
N PRO A 80 -3.37 6.77 7.56
CA PRO A 80 -3.82 7.33 8.84
C PRO A 80 -4.18 6.26 9.88
N PHE A 81 -3.45 5.14 9.89
CA PHE A 81 -3.46 4.14 10.95
C PHE A 81 -2.16 3.32 10.91
N PRO A 82 -1.74 2.71 12.02
CA PRO A 82 -0.52 1.92 12.07
C PRO A 82 -0.58 0.70 11.14
N ARG A 83 0.54 0.43 10.47
CA ARG A 83 0.76 -0.75 9.63
C ARG A 83 2.09 -1.39 10.01
N THR A 84 2.08 -2.68 10.36
CA THR A 84 3.30 -3.44 10.68
C THR A 84 4.26 -3.47 9.48
N MET A 85 3.73 -3.49 8.25
CA MET A 85 4.55 -3.35 7.04
C MET A 85 5.30 -2.01 6.97
N LEU A 86 4.63 -0.89 7.27
CA LEU A 86 5.29 0.41 7.21
C LEU A 86 6.37 0.54 8.29
N SER A 87 6.10 0.00 9.48
CA SER A 87 7.12 -0.12 10.53
C SER A 87 8.31 -0.98 10.08
N THR A 88 8.06 -2.10 9.41
CA THR A 88 9.12 -2.96 8.88
C THR A 88 9.97 -2.25 7.83
N LEU A 89 9.34 -1.54 6.89
CA LEU A 89 10.03 -0.81 5.83
C LEU A 89 10.84 0.38 6.38
N ALA A 90 10.42 0.98 7.50
CA ALA A 90 11.10 2.13 8.11
C ALA A 90 12.53 1.82 8.59
N HIS A 91 12.90 0.55 8.78
CA HIS A 91 14.30 0.16 9.00
C HIS A 91 15.22 0.58 7.85
N ALA A 92 14.70 0.66 6.62
CA ALA A 92 15.43 1.13 5.44
C ALA A 92 15.12 2.62 5.15
N GLN A 93 15.39 3.50 6.11
CA GLN A 93 14.94 4.92 6.11
C GLN A 93 15.16 5.66 4.78
N GLY A 94 16.34 5.52 4.16
CA GLY A 94 16.67 6.19 2.89
C GLY A 94 15.82 5.74 1.70
N LEU A 95 15.28 4.52 1.73
CA LEU A 95 14.35 3.99 0.73
C LEU A 95 12.88 4.17 1.16
N PHE A 96 12.63 4.17 2.46
CA PHE A 96 11.28 4.24 3.02
C PHE A 96 10.56 5.53 2.63
N ILE A 97 11.22 6.69 2.78
CA ILE A 97 10.60 7.99 2.50
C ILE A 97 10.13 8.10 1.03
N PRO A 98 10.97 7.86 0.00
CA PRO A 98 10.49 7.94 -1.39
C PRO A 98 9.42 6.89 -1.71
N LEU A 99 9.52 5.69 -1.12
CA LEU A 99 8.51 4.63 -1.28
C LEU A 99 7.16 5.02 -0.68
N MET A 100 7.16 5.75 0.44
CA MET A 100 5.95 6.34 1.02
C MET A 100 5.38 7.49 0.18
N GLY A 101 6.22 8.19 -0.58
CA GLY A 101 5.75 9.15 -1.60
C GLY A 101 4.91 8.47 -2.67
N VAL A 102 5.41 7.35 -3.23
CA VAL A 102 4.67 6.54 -4.22
C VAL A 102 3.35 6.03 -3.62
N LEU A 103 3.42 5.43 -2.43
CA LEU A 103 2.23 4.89 -1.76
C LEU A 103 1.20 5.97 -1.43
N GLY A 104 1.64 7.12 -0.93
CA GLY A 104 0.78 8.25 -0.61
C GLY A 104 0.04 8.77 -1.85
N SER A 105 0.73 8.89 -2.99
CA SER A 105 0.09 9.30 -4.25
C SER A 105 -0.98 8.31 -4.72
N SER A 106 -0.84 7.02 -4.42
CA SER A 106 -1.85 6.00 -4.75
C SER A 106 -3.11 6.10 -3.89
N PHE A 107 -3.00 6.56 -2.64
CA PHE A 107 -4.17 6.72 -1.77
C PHE A 107 -4.84 8.10 -1.91
N ASP A 108 -4.12 9.13 -2.37
CA ASP A 108 -4.69 10.46 -2.60
C ASP A 108 -5.56 10.48 -3.88
N GLY A 109 -6.87 10.63 -3.69
CA GLY A 109 -7.85 10.68 -4.78
C GLY A 109 -7.69 11.88 -5.73
N ARG A 110 -6.81 12.84 -5.43
CA ARG A 110 -6.47 13.95 -6.34
C ARG A 110 -5.32 13.61 -7.29
N THR A 111 -4.47 12.65 -6.95
CA THR A 111 -3.29 12.27 -7.74
C THR A 111 -3.39 10.87 -8.32
N ARG A 112 -4.12 9.96 -7.68
CA ARG A 112 -4.38 8.61 -8.20
C ARG A 112 -5.14 8.72 -9.53
N ILE A 113 -4.63 8.05 -10.56
CA ILE A 113 -5.26 7.99 -11.89
C ILE A 113 -6.10 6.71 -11.98
N LEU A 114 -5.60 5.60 -11.45
CA LEU A 114 -6.32 4.33 -11.42
C LEU A 114 -7.61 4.41 -10.60
N PRO A 115 -8.72 3.82 -11.11
CA PRO A 115 -9.86 3.52 -10.27
C PRO A 115 -9.46 2.68 -9.07
N ILE A 116 -10.03 2.96 -7.91
CA ILE A 116 -9.68 2.27 -6.66
C ILE A 116 -9.93 0.76 -6.73
N ALA A 117 -10.94 0.34 -7.48
CA ALA A 117 -11.22 -1.08 -7.74
C ALA A 117 -10.06 -1.76 -8.50
N ASP A 118 -9.50 -1.10 -9.51
CA ASP A 118 -8.36 -1.63 -10.29
C ASP A 118 -7.11 -1.69 -9.41
N TRP A 119 -6.87 -0.64 -8.61
CA TRP A 119 -5.76 -0.59 -7.66
C TRP A 119 -5.85 -1.75 -6.66
N LEU A 120 -7.00 -1.95 -6.00
CA LEU A 120 -7.20 -3.04 -5.05
C LEU A 120 -7.09 -4.42 -5.74
N THR A 121 -7.54 -4.54 -7.00
CA THR A 121 -7.40 -5.76 -7.80
C THR A 121 -5.93 -6.10 -8.02
N ILE A 122 -5.11 -5.12 -8.41
CA ILE A 122 -3.65 -5.27 -8.59
C ILE A 122 -3.02 -5.78 -7.31
N VAL A 123 -3.31 -5.12 -6.19
CA VAL A 123 -2.73 -5.44 -4.89
C VAL A 123 -3.10 -6.86 -4.44
N CYS A 124 -4.39 -7.19 -4.48
CA CYS A 124 -4.87 -8.48 -4.01
C CYS A 124 -4.39 -9.63 -4.90
N ARG A 125 -4.46 -9.48 -6.23
CA ARG A 125 -3.94 -10.50 -7.17
C ARG A 125 -2.44 -10.67 -7.00
N THR A 126 -1.67 -9.59 -6.85
CA THR A 126 -0.22 -9.67 -6.58
C THR A 126 0.07 -10.41 -5.28
N GLY A 127 -0.64 -10.10 -4.21
CA GLY A 127 -0.53 -10.80 -2.92
C GLY A 127 -0.77 -12.31 -3.05
N ILE A 128 -1.83 -12.71 -3.74
CA ILE A 128 -2.14 -14.13 -4.01
C ILE A 128 -1.03 -14.79 -4.83
N ARG A 129 -0.67 -14.20 -5.99
CA ARG A 129 0.32 -14.79 -6.92
C ARG A 129 1.70 -14.93 -6.32
N LEU A 130 2.07 -14.05 -5.39
CA LEU A 130 3.37 -14.08 -4.72
C LEU A 130 3.33 -14.78 -3.35
N ASP A 131 2.20 -15.35 -2.95
CA ASP A 131 2.02 -16.04 -1.65
C ASP A 131 2.26 -15.12 -0.43
N ALA A 132 1.84 -13.85 -0.55
CA ALA A 132 2.01 -12.81 0.46
C ALA A 132 0.69 -12.49 1.17
N GLN A 133 0.39 -13.30 2.19
CA GLN A 133 -0.86 -13.20 2.96
C GLN A 133 -1.11 -11.79 3.52
N TYR A 134 -0.14 -11.20 4.21
CA TYR A 134 -0.28 -9.86 4.80
C TYR A 134 -0.73 -8.81 3.78
N VAL A 135 -0.19 -8.88 2.55
CA VAL A 135 -0.55 -7.97 1.47
C VAL A 135 -2.00 -8.18 1.04
N PHE A 136 -2.42 -9.43 0.86
CA PHE A 136 -3.78 -9.74 0.47
C PHE A 136 -4.79 -9.37 1.56
N ASP A 137 -4.61 -9.84 2.79
CA ASP A 137 -5.57 -9.66 3.88
C ASP A 137 -5.83 -8.18 4.19
N ASN A 138 -4.78 -7.34 4.19
CA ASN A 138 -4.91 -5.90 4.45
C ASN A 138 -5.63 -5.11 3.35
N ASN A 139 -5.80 -5.68 2.15
CA ASN A 139 -6.38 -4.99 1.01
C ASN A 139 -7.69 -5.64 0.54
N ALA A 140 -7.92 -6.92 0.82
CA ALA A 140 -9.15 -7.62 0.47
C ALA A 140 -10.38 -6.97 1.13
N HIS A 141 -10.24 -6.47 2.35
CA HIS A 141 -11.32 -5.72 3.03
C HIS A 141 -11.70 -4.42 2.29
N GLY A 142 -10.73 -3.78 1.61
CA GLY A 142 -11.01 -2.64 0.74
C GLY A 142 -11.94 -3.00 -0.42
N LEU A 143 -11.80 -4.20 -0.99
CA LEU A 143 -12.68 -4.70 -2.05
C LEU A 143 -14.11 -4.89 -1.54
N GLU A 144 -14.27 -5.41 -0.32
CA GLU A 144 -15.59 -5.54 0.32
C GLU A 144 -16.25 -4.17 0.52
N ILE A 145 -15.50 -3.18 1.01
CA ILE A 145 -16.01 -1.83 1.26
C ILE A 145 -16.52 -1.15 -0.01
N ILE A 146 -15.87 -1.39 -1.17
CA ILE A 146 -16.32 -0.90 -2.48
C ILE A 146 -17.40 -1.78 -3.13
N GLY A 147 -17.87 -2.81 -2.45
CA GLY A 147 -19.03 -3.62 -2.85
C GLY A 147 -18.72 -4.86 -3.68
N TRP A 148 -17.47 -5.34 -3.72
CA TRP A 148 -17.20 -6.66 -4.29
C TRP A 148 -17.80 -7.75 -3.41
N SER A 149 -18.44 -8.74 -4.03
CA SER A 149 -18.93 -9.90 -3.30
C SER A 149 -17.78 -10.80 -2.83
N PHE A 150 -18.03 -11.53 -1.74
CA PHE A 150 -17.11 -12.54 -1.24
C PHE A 150 -16.69 -13.54 -2.33
N ASP A 151 -17.62 -13.99 -3.17
CA ASP A 151 -17.34 -14.91 -4.28
C ASP A 151 -16.40 -14.30 -5.32
N LYS A 152 -16.57 -13.00 -5.63
CA LYS A 152 -15.69 -12.30 -6.57
C LYS A 152 -14.28 -12.11 -6.02
N ILE A 153 -14.14 -11.82 -4.72
CA ILE A 153 -12.82 -11.72 -4.09
C ILE A 153 -12.16 -13.10 -4.05
N ASN A 154 -12.88 -14.17 -3.69
CA ASN A 154 -12.34 -15.54 -3.75
C ASN A 154 -11.92 -15.95 -5.16
N ALA A 155 -12.66 -15.49 -6.19
CA ALA A 155 -12.31 -15.77 -7.57
C ALA A 155 -10.93 -15.18 -7.95
N LEU A 156 -10.37 -14.23 -7.20
CA LEU A 156 -9.01 -13.72 -7.44
C LEU A 156 -7.92 -14.80 -7.32
N ASN A 157 -8.20 -16.02 -6.85
CA ASN A 157 -7.27 -17.16 -6.90
C ASN A 157 -7.50 -18.11 -8.09
N MET A 158 -8.43 -17.80 -8.99
CA MET A 158 -8.63 -18.56 -10.22
C MET A 158 -7.36 -18.62 -11.07
N SER A 159 -7.20 -19.73 -11.80
CA SER A 159 -6.04 -19.91 -12.68
C SER A 159 -6.06 -18.89 -13.82
N VAL A 160 -4.87 -18.54 -14.31
CA VAL A 160 -4.71 -17.65 -15.47
C VAL A 160 -5.42 -18.22 -16.70
N ILE A 161 -5.42 -19.54 -16.85
CA ILE A 161 -6.07 -20.26 -17.96
C ILE A 161 -7.59 -20.06 -17.91
N ASP A 162 -8.20 -20.24 -16.73
CA ASP A 162 -9.65 -20.10 -16.55
C ASP A 162 -10.10 -18.66 -16.79
N ILE A 163 -9.35 -17.70 -16.24
CA ILE A 163 -9.59 -16.26 -16.46
C ILE A 163 -9.47 -15.93 -17.94
N ASN A 164 -8.46 -16.41 -18.65
CA ASN A 164 -8.32 -16.12 -20.08
C ASN A 164 -9.38 -16.82 -20.95
N SER A 165 -9.94 -17.93 -20.47
CA SER A 165 -11.01 -18.68 -21.15
C SER A 165 -12.41 -18.12 -20.92
N GLY A 166 -12.54 -16.98 -20.23
CA GLY A 166 -13.83 -16.32 -20.00
C GLY A 166 -14.52 -16.71 -18.69
N LEU A 167 -13.95 -17.61 -17.88
CA LEU A 167 -14.55 -18.03 -16.62
C LEU A 167 -14.42 -16.93 -15.54
N GLY A 168 -15.28 -17.02 -14.52
CA GLY A 168 -15.27 -16.14 -13.35
C GLY A 168 -16.11 -14.86 -13.52
N PRO A 169 -16.35 -14.13 -12.43
CA PRO A 169 -17.25 -12.97 -12.38
C PRO A 169 -16.59 -11.67 -12.87
N TRP A 170 -15.72 -11.76 -13.89
CA TRP A 170 -14.91 -10.65 -14.36
C TRP A 170 -15.59 -9.90 -15.50
N THR A 171 -15.65 -8.59 -15.35
CA THR A 171 -15.87 -7.69 -16.48
C THR A 171 -14.70 -7.79 -17.47
N HIS A 172 -14.89 -7.26 -18.68
CA HIS A 172 -13.83 -7.23 -19.68
C HIS A 172 -12.58 -6.47 -19.19
N ARG A 173 -12.77 -5.29 -18.58
CA ARG A 173 -11.70 -4.47 -17.99
C ARG A 173 -10.90 -5.24 -16.94
N GLU A 174 -11.59 -5.88 -15.99
CA GLU A 174 -10.95 -6.66 -14.93
C GLU A 174 -10.17 -7.85 -15.49
N ARG A 175 -10.70 -8.54 -16.49
CA ARG A 175 -10.03 -9.68 -17.13
C ARG A 175 -8.73 -9.26 -17.82
N VAL A 176 -8.74 -8.12 -18.50
CA VAL A 176 -7.53 -7.57 -19.13
C VAL A 176 -6.51 -7.14 -18.07
N LEU A 177 -6.96 -6.48 -17.00
CA LEU A 177 -6.09 -6.10 -15.89
C LEU A 177 -5.43 -7.32 -15.22
N LEU A 178 -6.22 -8.36 -14.89
CA LEU A 178 -5.72 -9.60 -14.32
C LEU A 178 -4.65 -10.25 -15.22
N ARG A 179 -4.86 -10.24 -16.53
CA ARG A 179 -3.88 -10.75 -17.50
C ARG A 179 -2.59 -9.93 -17.53
N VAL A 180 -2.70 -8.60 -17.48
CA VAL A 180 -1.53 -7.69 -17.40
C VAL A 180 -0.72 -8.00 -16.13
N ILE A 181 -1.38 -8.15 -14.99
CA ILE A 181 -0.75 -8.49 -13.71
C ILE A 181 -0.05 -9.84 -13.80
N ASP A 182 -0.76 -10.88 -14.24
CA ASP A 182 -0.23 -12.24 -14.25
C ASP A 182 1.00 -12.37 -15.17
N GLU A 183 0.95 -11.79 -16.37
CA GLU A 183 2.10 -11.77 -17.28
C GLU A 183 3.30 -11.01 -16.71
N GLN A 184 3.07 -9.85 -16.06
CA GLN A 184 4.15 -9.09 -15.42
C GLN A 184 4.81 -9.86 -14.30
N LEU A 185 4.03 -10.58 -13.48
CA LEU A 185 4.58 -11.35 -12.37
C LEU A 185 5.31 -12.62 -12.85
N GLU A 186 4.82 -13.27 -13.90
CA GLU A 186 5.40 -14.49 -14.46
C GLU A 186 6.64 -14.21 -15.31
N ALA A 187 6.54 -13.30 -16.28
CA ALA A 187 7.54 -13.12 -17.33
C ALA A 187 8.31 -11.79 -17.23
N ARG A 188 7.95 -10.90 -16.28
CA ARG A 188 8.52 -9.54 -16.17
C ARG A 188 8.34 -8.70 -17.44
N THR A 189 7.33 -9.06 -18.22
CA THR A 189 6.93 -8.39 -19.46
C THR A 189 5.47 -8.69 -19.76
N ASN A 190 4.87 -7.97 -20.70
CA ASN A 190 3.55 -8.27 -21.21
C ASN A 190 3.61 -8.63 -22.69
N ARG A 191 2.68 -9.48 -23.14
CA ARG A 191 2.49 -9.78 -24.56
C ARG A 191 1.98 -8.54 -25.28
N LEU A 192 2.42 -8.36 -26.53
CA LEU A 192 1.97 -7.25 -27.38
C LEU A 192 0.45 -7.22 -27.54
N THR A 193 -0.18 -8.39 -27.71
CA THR A 193 -1.64 -8.51 -27.84
C THR A 193 -2.37 -8.06 -26.58
N THR A 194 -1.83 -8.36 -25.40
CA THR A 194 -2.40 -7.97 -24.11
C THR A 194 -2.28 -6.47 -23.86
N ILE A 195 -1.15 -5.86 -24.22
CA ILE A 195 -1.00 -4.40 -24.13
C ILE A 195 -1.89 -3.69 -25.16
N ALA A 196 -1.99 -4.21 -26.39
CA ALA A 196 -2.87 -3.65 -27.41
C ALA A 196 -4.34 -3.67 -26.95
N GLU A 197 -4.81 -4.78 -26.39
CA GLU A 197 -6.14 -4.89 -25.80
C GLU A 197 -6.31 -3.93 -24.61
N ALA A 198 -5.33 -3.86 -23.70
CA ALA A 198 -5.34 -2.94 -22.56
C ALA A 198 -5.46 -1.48 -23.00
N GLN A 199 -4.78 -1.07 -24.07
CA GLN A 199 -4.88 0.29 -24.60
C GLN A 199 -6.26 0.64 -25.19
N THR A 200 -7.13 -0.35 -25.44
CA THR A 200 -8.53 -0.08 -25.82
C THR A 200 -9.44 0.25 -24.62
N ILE A 201 -8.98 -0.01 -23.40
CA ILE A 201 -9.78 0.07 -22.16
C ILE A 201 -9.18 1.05 -21.16
N PHE A 202 -7.86 1.08 -21.04
CA PHE A 202 -7.08 1.93 -20.15
C PHE A 202 -6.46 3.07 -20.95
N SER A 203 -6.49 4.27 -20.38
CA SER A 203 -5.61 5.35 -20.82
C SER A 203 -4.15 4.96 -20.57
N VAL A 204 -3.23 5.56 -21.34
CA VAL A 204 -1.79 5.34 -21.16
C VAL A 204 -1.33 5.63 -19.72
N PRO A 205 -1.76 6.73 -19.06
CA PRO A 205 -1.39 6.98 -17.67
C PRO A 205 -1.90 5.92 -16.68
N GLU A 206 -3.13 5.42 -16.84
CA GLU A 206 -3.66 4.32 -16.00
C GLU A 206 -2.81 3.05 -16.15
N LEU A 207 -2.45 2.69 -17.39
CA LEU A 207 -1.66 1.49 -17.64
C LEU A 207 -0.24 1.61 -17.06
N VAL A 208 0.37 2.79 -17.16
CA VAL A 208 1.68 3.07 -16.54
C VAL A 208 1.57 3.00 -15.01
N GLU A 209 0.56 3.63 -14.41
CA GLU A 209 0.34 3.55 -12.96
C GLU A 209 0.09 2.10 -12.52
N ALA A 210 -0.64 1.30 -13.30
CA ALA A 210 -0.86 -0.12 -13.01
C ALA A 210 0.45 -0.90 -12.92
N LEU A 211 1.38 -0.69 -13.85
CA LEU A 211 2.71 -1.33 -13.82
C LEU A 211 3.54 -0.87 -12.62
N ILE A 212 3.50 0.42 -12.26
CA ILE A 212 4.15 0.94 -11.05
C ILE A 212 3.58 0.27 -9.80
N MET A 213 2.26 0.09 -9.73
CA MET A 213 1.60 -0.56 -8.60
C MET A 213 1.95 -2.05 -8.50
N ILE A 214 1.98 -2.77 -9.62
CA ILE A 214 2.42 -4.18 -9.66
C ILE A 214 3.86 -4.30 -9.13
N GLY A 215 4.77 -3.42 -9.57
CA GLY A 215 6.15 -3.40 -9.09
C GLY A 215 6.26 -3.11 -7.60
N THR A 216 5.57 -2.05 -7.14
CA THR A 216 5.56 -1.62 -5.73
C THR A 216 5.05 -2.75 -4.82
N TYR A 217 3.94 -3.39 -5.19
CA TYR A 217 3.37 -4.48 -4.40
C TYR A 217 4.12 -5.80 -4.55
N THR A 218 4.88 -6.00 -5.63
CA THR A 218 5.88 -7.08 -5.70
C THR A 218 6.96 -6.87 -4.64
N THR A 219 7.45 -5.63 -4.46
CA THR A 219 8.40 -5.30 -3.39
C THR A 219 7.78 -5.54 -2.01
N PHE A 220 6.56 -5.05 -1.76
CA PHE A 220 5.89 -5.26 -0.47
C PHE A 220 5.63 -6.75 -0.18
N ALA A 221 5.21 -7.53 -1.18
CA ALA A 221 5.02 -8.97 -1.05
C ALA A 221 6.34 -9.68 -0.72
N GLY A 222 7.43 -9.29 -1.38
CA GLY A 222 8.78 -9.81 -1.09
C GLY A 222 9.23 -9.53 0.33
N VAL A 223 9.03 -8.30 0.82
CA VAL A 223 9.35 -7.93 2.22
C VAL A 223 8.44 -8.66 3.20
N ALA A 224 7.13 -8.71 2.94
CA ALA A 224 6.14 -9.39 3.78
C ALA A 224 6.56 -10.84 4.05
N ARG A 225 6.92 -11.57 2.99
CA ARG A 225 7.29 -12.98 3.06
C ARG A 225 8.71 -13.21 3.53
N GLY A 226 9.63 -12.36 3.08
CA GLY A 226 11.04 -12.46 3.42
C GLY A 226 11.29 -12.23 4.90
N LEU A 227 10.55 -11.30 5.51
CA LEU A 227 10.70 -10.91 6.92
C LEU A 227 9.56 -11.39 7.82
N ARG A 228 8.56 -12.09 7.26
CA ARG A 228 7.37 -12.60 7.97
C ARG A 228 6.66 -11.49 8.74
N VAL A 229 6.36 -10.39 8.04
CA VAL A 229 5.73 -9.21 8.63
C VAL A 229 4.50 -9.62 9.44
N ALA A 230 4.46 -9.19 10.71
CA ALA A 230 3.37 -9.51 11.61
C ALA A 230 2.04 -8.92 11.11
N GLU A 231 0.94 -9.56 11.49
CA GLU A 231 -0.39 -8.97 11.29
C GLU A 231 -0.50 -7.62 12.00
N ASP A 232 -1.38 -6.77 11.48
CA ASP A 232 -1.69 -5.52 12.15
C ASP A 232 -2.54 -5.79 13.40
N SER A 233 -2.32 -5.01 14.45
CA SER A 233 -3.25 -5.01 15.58
C SER A 233 -4.62 -4.51 15.14
N THR A 234 -5.67 -5.11 15.70
CA THR A 234 -7.04 -4.65 15.47
C THR A 234 -7.22 -3.23 16.01
N MET A 235 -8.00 -2.42 15.30
CA MET A 235 -8.27 -1.04 15.68
C MET A 235 -9.77 -0.73 15.56
N PRO A 236 -10.41 -0.21 16.63
CA PRO A 236 -11.79 0.26 16.54
C PRO A 236 -11.96 1.35 15.47
N GLY A 237 -13.03 1.27 14.67
CA GLY A 237 -13.34 2.26 13.62
C GLY A 237 -12.47 2.16 12.36
N LEU A 238 -11.71 1.07 12.18
CA LEU A 238 -10.88 0.85 11.00
C LEU A 238 -11.70 0.91 9.69
N ASP A 239 -12.88 0.28 9.66
CA ASP A 239 -13.76 0.24 8.47
C ASP A 239 -14.14 1.65 7.99
N ASP A 240 -14.49 2.54 8.92
CA ASP A 240 -14.85 3.94 8.60
C ASP A 240 -13.66 4.72 8.05
N ILE A 241 -12.46 4.47 8.60
CA ILE A 241 -11.23 5.11 8.13
C ILE A 241 -10.88 4.60 6.73
N ILE A 242 -10.92 3.28 6.50
CA ILE A 242 -10.66 2.70 5.18
C ILE A 242 -11.67 3.22 4.18
N ARG A 243 -12.98 3.20 4.51
CA ARG A 243 -14.04 3.76 3.67
C ARG A 243 -13.72 5.20 3.30
N ARG A 244 -13.37 6.05 4.26
CA ARG A 244 -13.00 7.45 3.98
C ARG A 244 -11.83 7.56 3.00
N ILE A 245 -10.76 6.78 3.18
CA ILE A 245 -9.58 6.80 2.30
C ILE A 245 -9.95 6.37 0.87
N ILE A 246 -10.75 5.31 0.73
CA ILE A 246 -10.99 4.70 -0.58
C ILE A 246 -12.18 5.31 -1.33
N THR A 247 -13.18 5.86 -0.63
CA THR A 247 -14.40 6.42 -1.26
C THR A 247 -14.41 7.95 -1.32
N SER A 248 -13.60 8.63 -0.51
CA SER A 248 -13.50 10.09 -0.59
C SER A 248 -12.35 10.43 -1.53
N ASN A 249 -12.41 11.57 -2.19
CA ASN A 249 -11.21 12.25 -2.70
C ASN A 249 -10.36 12.73 -1.50
N TYR A 250 -9.99 11.79 -0.62
CA TYR A 250 -9.26 12.05 0.60
C TYR A 250 -7.89 12.54 0.17
N ALA A 251 -7.68 13.85 0.27
CA ALA A 251 -6.34 14.38 0.27
C ALA A 251 -5.63 13.71 1.45
N ILE A 252 -4.59 12.92 1.19
CA ILE A 252 -3.58 12.72 2.22
C ILE A 252 -3.01 14.12 2.42
N VAL A 253 -3.49 14.79 3.46
CA VAL A 253 -2.95 16.08 3.85
C VAL A 253 -1.52 15.76 4.23
N ASN A 254 -0.59 16.01 3.32
CA ASN A 254 0.79 16.26 3.66
C ASN A 254 0.76 17.48 4.57
N GLN A 255 0.47 17.27 5.86
CA GLN A 255 0.63 18.31 6.86
C GLN A 255 2.11 18.67 6.78
N GLY A 256 2.37 19.91 6.36
CA GLY A 256 3.69 20.47 6.06
C GLY A 256 4.71 20.07 7.11
#